data_AF-A0A1D7VU08-F1
#
_entry.id   AF-A0A1D7VU08-F1
#
_cell.length_a   1.000
_cell.length_b   1.000
_cell.length_c   1.000
_cell.angle_alpha   90.00
_cell.angle_beta   90.00
_cell.angle_gamma   90.00
#
_symmetry.space_group_name_H-M   'P 1'
#
loop_
_entity.id
_entity.type
_entity.pdbx_description
1 polymer ?
#
loop_
_entity_poly.entity_id
_entity_poly.type
_entity_poly.pdbx_seq_one_letter_code
_entity_poly.pdbx_strand_id
1 'polypeptide(L)'
;MSERFKVDLDELDSVVRQLKRLRADMDEPSQKVKYSTTIPKSAFGVNFIEAGKLAEAHDDMQSYMSQVINALQDLIHKFGEKTEASRGAYEDQEHETKTSMNG
;
A
#
# COMPACT_ATOMS: atom_id res chain seq x y z
N MET A 1 -15.84 -19.61 -30.83
CA MET A 1 -15.83 -18.22 -30.35
C MET A 1 -14.94 -18.19 -29.12
N SER A 2 -13.65 -17.94 -29.31
CA SER A 2 -12.73 -17.74 -28.19
C SER A 2 -12.92 -16.31 -27.73
N GLU A 3 -13.63 -16.17 -26.62
CA GLU A 3 -13.70 -14.93 -25.85
C GLU A 3 -12.29 -14.69 -25.32
N ARG A 4 -11.44 -14.12 -26.18
CA ARG A 4 -10.07 -13.75 -25.83
C ARG A 4 -10.22 -12.69 -24.77
N PHE A 5 -10.05 -13.10 -23.51
CA PHE A 5 -9.73 -12.22 -22.41
C PHE A 5 -8.56 -11.36 -22.87
N LYS A 6 -8.87 -10.19 -23.43
CA LYS A 6 -7.91 -9.17 -23.82
C LYS A 6 -7.51 -8.46 -22.54
N VAL A 7 -6.91 -9.22 -21.62
CA VAL A 7 -6.25 -8.66 -20.47
C VAL A 7 -5.02 -7.96 -21.04
N ASP A 8 -5.08 -6.64 -21.06
CA ASP A 8 -3.98 -5.80 -21.50
C ASP A 8 -2.88 -5.91 -20.42
N LEU A 9 -1.95 -6.84 -20.62
CA LEU A 9 -0.87 -7.13 -19.68
C LEU A 9 -0.01 -5.88 -19.43
N ASP A 10 0.05 -4.97 -20.41
CA ASP A 10 0.72 -3.67 -20.31
C ASP A 10 0.00 -2.72 -19.33
N GLU A 11 -1.33 -2.73 -19.30
CA GLU A 11 -2.12 -1.91 -18.37
C GLU A 11 -1.97 -2.44 -16.93
N LEU A 12 -1.93 -3.78 -16.76
CA LEU A 12 -1.62 -4.40 -15.48
C LEU A 12 -0.22 -4.02 -14.97
N ASP A 13 0.79 -3.99 -15.86
CA ASP A 13 2.14 -3.56 -15.51
C ASP A 13 2.19 -2.07 -15.13
N SER A 14 1.45 -1.22 -15.86
CA SER A 14 1.30 0.20 -15.55
C SER A 14 0.72 0.40 -14.15
N VAL A 15 -0.36 -0.30 -13.82
CA VAL A 15 -1.01 -0.22 -12.50
C VAL A 15 -0.07 -0.70 -11.39
N VAL A 16 0.65 -1.81 -11.57
CA VAL A 16 1.64 -2.29 -10.58
C VAL A 16 2.73 -1.26 -10.36
N ARG A 17 3.25 -0.62 -11.42
CA ARG A 17 4.26 0.43 -11.31
C ARG A 17 3.73 1.67 -10.58
N GLN A 18 2.51 2.09 -10.88
CA GLN A 18 1.87 3.22 -10.19
C GLN A 18 1.66 2.93 -8.69
N LEU A 19 1.23 1.72 -8.35
CA LEU A 19 1.07 1.28 -6.97
C LEU A 19 2.40 1.20 -6.22
N LYS A 20 3.46 0.69 -6.86
CA LYS A 20 4.82 0.68 -6.28
C LYS A 20 5.33 2.10 -6.00
N ARG A 21 5.06 3.06 -6.89
CA ARG A 21 5.40 4.48 -6.67
C ARG A 21 4.60 5.09 -5.53
N LEU A 22 3.28 4.87 -5.50
CA LEU A 22 2.42 5.35 -4.42
C LEU A 22 2.89 4.83 -3.05
N ARG A 23 3.29 3.55 -2.97
CA ARG A 23 3.88 2.99 -1.74
C ARG A 23 5.14 3.74 -1.32
N ALA A 24 6.05 3.99 -2.26
CA ALA A 24 7.29 4.72 -1.98
C ALA A 24 7.02 6.17 -1.53
N ASP A 25 6.07 6.85 -2.17
CA ASP A 25 5.66 8.20 -1.80
C ASP A 25 5.00 8.25 -0.41
N MET A 26 4.42 7.14 0.05
CA MET A 26 3.82 7.01 1.38
C MET A 26 4.82 6.70 2.50
N ASP A 27 6.05 6.26 2.19
CA ASP A 27 7.06 5.99 3.22
C ASP A 27 7.49 7.29 3.95
N GLU A 28 7.65 8.40 3.24
CA GLU A 28 8.04 9.68 3.87
C GLU A 28 6.95 10.22 4.83
N PRO A 29 5.66 10.30 4.45
CA PRO A 29 4.58 10.62 5.39
C PRO A 29 4.51 9.66 6.59
N SER A 30 4.72 8.36 6.37
CA SER A 30 4.76 7.36 7.45
C SER A 30 5.84 7.67 8.47
N GLN A 31 7.05 7.97 7.99
CA GLN A 31 8.19 8.35 8.84
C GLN A 31 7.91 9.66 9.58
N LYS A 32 7.32 10.66 8.92
CA LYS A 32 6.97 11.94 9.57
C LYS A 32 5.93 11.77 10.66
N VAL A 33 4.85 11.02 10.42
CA VAL A 33 3.83 10.71 11.44
C VAL A 33 4.45 9.91 12.59
N LYS A 34 5.38 8.99 12.32
CA LYS A 34 5.96 8.16 13.38
C LYS A 34 7.01 8.87 14.23
N TYR A 35 7.81 9.76 13.63
CA TYR A 35 9.00 10.32 14.29
C TYR A 35 9.01 11.85 14.40
N SER A 36 8.25 12.57 13.57
CA SER A 36 8.27 14.04 13.51
C SER A 36 7.08 14.71 14.18
N THR A 37 6.03 13.97 14.54
CA THR A 37 4.89 14.50 15.29
C THR A 37 4.97 14.20 16.79
N THR A 38 6.05 13.59 17.30
CA THR A 38 6.16 13.28 18.73
C THR A 38 6.27 14.57 19.55
N ILE A 39 5.19 14.92 20.25
CA ILE A 39 5.17 16.03 21.21
C ILE A 39 5.39 15.45 22.61
N PRO A 40 6.42 15.89 23.36
CA PRO A 40 6.64 15.41 24.73
C PRO A 40 5.47 15.82 25.63
N LYS A 41 5.06 14.95 26.55
CA LYS A 41 3.90 15.19 27.43
C LYS A 41 4.01 16.50 28.22
N SER A 42 5.23 16.90 28.57
CA SER A 42 5.52 18.17 29.24
C SER A 42 5.18 19.42 28.41
N ALA A 43 5.14 19.31 27.08
CA ALA A 43 4.75 20.42 26.20
C ALA A 43 3.23 20.71 26.22
N PHE A 44 2.41 19.74 26.65
CA PHE A 44 0.98 19.95 26.88
C PHE A 44 0.66 20.59 28.25
N GLY A 45 1.69 20.79 29.07
CA GLY A 45 1.60 21.37 30.42
C GLY A 45 1.89 20.36 31.52
N VAL A 46 2.17 20.87 32.71
CA VAL A 46 2.53 20.08 33.90
C VAL A 46 1.50 20.35 35.01
N ASN A 47 1.16 19.30 35.77
CA ASN A 47 0.30 19.36 36.97
C ASN A 47 -1.18 19.74 36.75
N PHE A 48 -1.77 19.41 35.60
CA PHE A 48 -3.24 19.39 35.47
C PHE A 48 -3.73 18.23 34.57
N ILE A 49 -4.92 17.71 34.89
CA ILE A 49 -5.47 16.46 34.32
C ILE A 49 -5.66 16.56 32.80
N GLU A 50 -6.09 17.72 32.31
CA GLU A 50 -6.36 17.97 30.90
C GLU A 50 -5.09 17.91 30.02
N ALA A 51 -3.89 18.18 30.55
CA ALA A 51 -2.64 17.93 29.82
C ALA A 51 -2.43 16.43 29.54
N GLY A 52 -2.82 15.57 30.49
CA GLY A 52 -2.78 14.11 30.31
C GLY A 52 -3.74 13.65 29.22
N LYS A 53 -4.99 14.15 29.24
CA LYS A 53 -6.01 13.86 28.21
C LYS A 53 -5.58 14.32 26.82
N LEU A 54 -4.96 15.50 26.73
CA LEU A 54 -4.51 16.05 25.44
C LEU A 54 -3.32 15.26 24.87
N ALA A 55 -2.38 14.85 25.73
CA ALA A 55 -1.28 13.97 25.33
C ALA A 55 -1.78 12.60 24.85
N GLU A 56 -2.76 12.02 25.55
CA GLU A 56 -3.38 10.75 25.17
C GLU A 56 -4.11 10.85 23.82
N ALA A 57 -4.92 11.91 23.63
CA ALA A 57 -5.58 12.16 22.36
C ALA A 57 -4.59 12.34 21.18
N HIS A 58 -3.42 12.93 21.47
CA HIS A 58 -2.34 13.04 20.48
C HIS A 58 -1.73 11.66 20.16
N ASP A 59 -1.43 10.85 21.17
CA ASP A 59 -0.90 9.48 21.00
C ASP A 59 -1.89 8.61 20.20
N ASP A 60 -3.18 8.73 20.48
CA ASP A 60 -4.26 8.04 19.76
C ASP A 60 -4.32 8.45 18.28
N MET A 61 -4.21 9.75 17.99
CA MET A 61 -4.20 10.26 16.62
C MET A 61 -2.99 9.73 15.84
N GLN A 62 -1.81 9.71 16.47
CA GLN A 62 -0.59 9.19 15.87
C GLN A 62 -0.71 7.68 15.57
N SER A 63 -1.29 6.92 16.50
CA SER A 63 -1.58 5.49 16.33
C SER A 63 -2.55 5.25 15.17
N TYR A 64 -3.65 5.99 15.13
CA TYR A 64 -4.66 5.87 14.07
C TYR A 64 -4.08 6.17 12.69
N MET A 65 -3.32 7.27 12.54
CA MET A 65 -2.68 7.59 11.26
C MET A 65 -1.70 6.51 10.81
N SER A 66 -0.94 5.93 11.75
CA SER A 66 -0.03 4.82 11.46
C SER A 66 -0.78 3.58 10.94
N GLN A 67 -1.94 3.25 11.54
CA GLN A 67 -2.78 2.14 11.10
C GLN A 67 -3.35 2.36 9.69
N VAL A 68 -3.80 3.57 9.38
CA VAL A 68 -4.31 3.92 8.04
C VAL A 68 -3.23 3.77 6.98
N ILE A 69 -2.02 4.26 7.25
CA ILE A 69 -0.88 4.13 6.34
C ILE A 69 -0.54 2.65 6.11
N ASN A 70 -0.46 1.84 7.18
CA ASN A 70 -0.19 0.41 7.07
C ASN A 70 -1.26 -0.31 6.25
N ALA A 71 -2.55 0.00 6.48
CA ALA A 71 -3.64 -0.60 5.72
C ALA A 71 -3.57 -0.27 4.21
N LEU A 72 -3.17 0.96 3.86
CA LEU A 72 -2.95 1.37 2.49
C LEU A 72 -1.75 0.66 1.86
N GLN A 73 -0.64 0.51 2.60
CA GLN A 73 0.52 -0.26 2.14
C GLN A 73 0.18 -1.74 1.91
N ASP A 74 -0.59 -2.35 2.81
CA ASP A 74 -1.08 -3.73 2.69
C ASP A 74 -1.99 -3.90 1.47
N LEU A 75 -2.89 -2.95 1.23
CA LEU A 75 -3.76 -2.97 0.05
C LEU A 75 -2.95 -2.91 -1.24
N ILE A 76 -1.98 -1.98 -1.30
CA ILE A 76 -1.07 -1.84 -2.44
C ILE A 76 -0.28 -3.13 -2.67
N HIS A 77 0.23 -3.75 -1.60
CA HIS A 77 0.99 -4.99 -1.69
C HIS A 77 0.14 -6.14 -2.22
N LYS A 78 -1.05 -6.35 -1.64
CA LYS A 78 -1.98 -7.42 -2.07
C LYS A 78 -2.44 -7.24 -3.50
N PHE A 79 -2.71 -6.01 -3.92
CA PHE A 79 -3.09 -5.75 -5.31
C PHE A 79 -1.92 -6.01 -6.26
N GLY A 80 -0.72 -5.53 -5.90
CA GLY A 80 0.50 -5.80 -6.66
C GLY A 80 0.78 -7.29 -6.85
N GLU A 81 0.74 -8.08 -5.77
CA GLU A 81 0.96 -9.53 -5.82
C GLU A 81 -0.10 -10.24 -6.69
N LYS A 82 -1.38 -9.89 -6.53
CA LYS A 82 -2.45 -10.50 -7.33
C LYS A 82 -2.33 -10.15 -8.81
N THR A 83 -1.97 -8.91 -9.12
CA THR A 83 -1.77 -8.49 -10.51
C THR A 83 -0.58 -9.19 -11.14
N GLU A 84 0.54 -9.32 -10.43
CA GLU A 84 1.73 -10.03 -10.90
C GLU A 84 1.44 -11.54 -11.09
N ALA A 85 0.72 -12.17 -10.16
CA ALA A 85 0.29 -13.56 -10.28
C ALA A 85 -0.65 -13.77 -11.48
N SER A 86 -1.62 -12.86 -11.68
CA SER A 86 -2.53 -12.93 -12.81
C SER A 86 -1.79 -12.79 -14.14
N ARG A 87 -0.80 -11.90 -14.21
CA ARG A 87 0.05 -11.72 -15.39
C ARG A 87 0.83 -12.99 -15.72
N GLY A 88 1.50 -13.60 -14.74
CA GLY A 88 2.26 -14.84 -14.95
C GLY A 88 1.38 -15.96 -15.53
N ALA A 89 0.18 -16.13 -14.98
CA ALA A 89 -0.78 -17.12 -15.48
C ALA A 89 -1.18 -16.87 -16.96
N TYR A 90 -1.31 -15.60 -17.38
CA TYR A 90 -1.61 -15.27 -18.77
C TYR A 90 -0.41 -15.50 -19.71
N GLU A 91 0.80 -15.13 -19.29
CA GLU A 91 2.03 -15.38 -20.06
C GLU A 91 2.26 -16.89 -20.27
N ASP A 92 2.07 -17.70 -19.24
CA ASP A 92 2.17 -19.16 -19.31
C ASP A 92 1.14 -19.76 -20.28
N GLN A 93 -0.12 -19.32 -20.21
CA GLN A 93 -1.18 -19.79 -21.08
C GLN A 93 -0.94 -19.43 -22.56
N GLU A 94 -0.41 -18.23 -22.84
CA GLU A 94 -0.02 -17.86 -24.20
C GLU A 94 1.15 -18.72 -24.72
N HIS A 95 2.12 -19.02 -23.86
CA HIS A 95 3.29 -19.80 -24.23
C HIS A 95 2.90 -21.26 -24.53
N GLU A 96 2.04 -21.87 -23.72
CA GLU A 96 1.48 -23.21 -23.96
C GLU A 96 0.66 -23.25 -25.26
N THR A 97 -0.18 -22.25 -25.50
CA THR A 97 -1.00 -22.16 -26.71
C THR A 97 -0.11 -22.01 -27.96
N LYS A 98 0.91 -21.14 -27.92
CA LYS A 98 1.88 -20.97 -29.02
C LYS A 98 2.67 -22.26 -29.28
N THR A 99 3.07 -22.96 -28.22
CA THR A 99 3.81 -24.23 -28.33
C THR A 99 2.94 -25.33 -28.92
N SER A 100 1.66 -25.42 -28.51
CA SER A 100 0.71 -26.39 -29.03
C SER A 100 0.26 -26.12 -30.47
N MET A 101 0.31 -24.87 -30.95
CA MET A 101 -0.07 -24.51 -32.33
C MET A 101 1.08 -24.63 -33.33
N ASN A 102 2.33 -24.71 -32.85
CA ASN A 102 3.52 -24.80 -33.68
C ASN A 102 4.17 -26.20 -33.67
N GLY A 103 3.49 -27.19 -33.05
CA GLY A 103 3.87 -28.60 -33.01
C GLY A 103 2.94 -29.48 -33.84
#